data_AF-A0A6G2DFM1-F1
#
_entry.id   AF-A0A6G2DFM1-F1
#
_cell.length_a   1.000
_cell.length_b   1.000
_cell.length_c   1.000
_cell.angle_alpha   90.00
_cell.angle_beta   90.00
_cell.angle_gamma   90.00
#
_symmetry.space_group_name_H-M   'P 1'
#
loop_
_entity.id
_entity.type
_entity.pdbx_description
1 polymer ?
#
loop_
_entity_poly.entity_id
_entity_poly.type
_entity_poly.pdbx_seq_one_letter_code
_entity_poly.pdbx_strand_id
1 'polypeptide(L)' 'MSKKVLFIVGSLRQGSFNHQMALEAEKALAGKAEVSYLDYSALPLFSQD' A
#
# COMPACT_ATOMS: atom_id res chain seq x y z
N MET A 1 -21.30 -7.52 3.92
CA MET A 1 -19.87 -7.82 3.70
C MET A 1 -19.13 -6.52 3.49
N SER A 2 -18.07 -6.25 4.28
CA SER A 2 -17.20 -5.09 4.03
C SER A 2 -16.35 -5.36 2.79
N LYS A 3 -16.10 -4.33 1.97
CA LYS A 3 -15.17 -4.44 0.82
C LYS A 3 -13.74 -4.51 1.36
N LYS A 4 -12.89 -5.33 0.74
CA LYS A 4 -11.47 -5.42 1.07
C LYS A 4 -10.63 -4.78 -0.03
N VAL A 5 -9.68 -3.94 0.35
CA VAL A 5 -8.80 -3.23 -0.58
C VAL A 5 -7.35 -3.45 -0.16
N LEU A 6 -6.51 -3.89 -1.10
CA LEU A 6 -5.07 -4.05 -0.91
C LEU A 6 -4.36 -2.86 -1.56
N PHE A 7 -3.56 -2.14 -0.78
CA PHE A 7 -2.72 -1.05 -1.26
C PHE A 7 -1.35 -1.58 -1.66
N ILE A 8 -0.91 -1.21 -2.86
CA ILE A 8 0.46 -1.40 -3.35
C ILE A 8 1.07 0.00 -3.44
N VAL A 9 1.95 0.33 -2.50
CA VAL A 9 2.58 1.66 -2.42
C VAL A 9 3.88 1.61 -3.21
N GLY A 10 3.97 2.33 -4.33
CA GLY A 10 5.12 2.29 -5.26
C GLY A 10 6.44 2.89 -4.75
N SER A 11 6.70 2.83 -3.45
CA SER A 11 7.92 3.34 -2.84
C SER A 11 8.17 2.70 -1.48
N LEU A 12 9.37 2.12 -1.32
CA LEU A 12 9.83 1.54 -0.05
C LEU A 12 10.66 2.52 0.79
N ARG A 13 10.87 3.76 0.31
CA ARG A 13 11.67 4.77 1.01
C ARG A 13 10.95 5.27 2.26
N GLN A 14 11.65 5.33 3.39
CA GLN A 14 11.15 5.97 4.60
C GLN A 14 10.76 7.44 4.31
N GLY A 15 9.56 7.84 4.74
CA GLY A 15 9.05 9.19 4.50
C GLY A 15 8.59 9.46 3.06
N SER A 16 8.35 8.43 2.24
CA SER A 16 7.82 8.60 0.89
C SER A 16 6.47 9.30 0.86
N PHE A 17 6.30 10.26 -0.06
CA PHE A 17 5.00 10.91 -0.30
C PHE A 17 3.93 9.92 -0.77
N ASN A 18 4.31 8.83 -1.45
CA ASN A 18 3.35 7.77 -1.82
C ASN A 18 2.78 7.07 -0.58
N HIS A 19 3.61 6.83 0.44
CA HIS A 19 3.15 6.24 1.69
C HIS A 19 2.25 7.21 2.47
N GLN A 20 2.63 8.50 2.52
CA GLN A 20 1.79 9.53 3.13
C GLN A 20 0.41 9.64 2.46
N MET A 21 0.37 9.62 1.12
CA MET A 21 -0.89 9.61 0.36
C MET A 21 -1.73 8.36 0.66
N ALA A 22 -1.09 7.19 0.78
CA ALA A 22 -1.79 5.95 1.11
C ALA A 22 -2.47 6.03 2.49
N LEU A 23 -1.80 6.61 3.49
CA LEU A 23 -2.38 6.84 4.82
C LEU A 23 -3.60 7.77 4.76
N GLU A 24 -3.58 8.82 3.94
CA GLU A 24 -4.76 9.69 3.76
C GLU A 24 -5.90 8.99 3.01
N ALA A 25 -5.58 8.13 2.03
CA ALA A 25 -6.57 7.33 1.32
C ALA A 25 -7.25 6.30 2.25
N GLU A 26 -6.50 5.67 3.15
CA GLU A 26 -7.02 4.76 4.16
C GLU A 26 -8.02 5.47 5.09
N LYS A 27 -7.69 6.68 5.56
CA LYS A 27 -8.61 7.51 6.35
C LYS A 27 -9.89 7.83 5.57
N ALA A 28 -9.78 8.17 4.29
CA ALA A 28 -10.94 8.46 3.43
C ALA A 28 -11.85 7.23 3.19
N LEU A 29 -11.30 6.02 3.33
CA LEU A 29 -12.00 4.74 3.19
C LEU A 29 -12.57 4.19 4.52
N ALA A 30 -12.32 4.85 5.65
CA ALA A 30 -12.82 4.43 6.95
C ALA A 30 -14.34 4.21 6.93
N GLY A 31 -14.77 3.05 7.44
CA GLY A 31 -16.18 2.62 7.45
C GLY A 31 -16.74 2.16 6.10
N LYS A 32 -16.00 2.30 5.00
CA LYS A 32 -16.40 1.87 3.64
C LYS A 32 -15.67 0.61 3.18
N ALA A 33 -14.42 0.42 3.61
CA ALA A 33 -13.60 -0.73 3.28
C ALA A 33 -12.60 -1.07 4.40
N GLU A 34 -12.19 -2.34 4.43
CA GLU A 34 -11.02 -2.83 5.16
C GLU A 34 -9.80 -2.69 4.26
N VAL A 35 -8.81 -1.90 4.69
CA VAL A 35 -7.57 -1.65 3.94
C VAL A 35 -6.44 -2.51 4.50
N SER A 36 -5.61 -3.04 3.61
CA SER A 36 -4.37 -3.76 3.94
C SER A 36 -3.25 -3.31 3.01
N TYR A 37 -1.99 -3.50 3.40
CA TYR A 37 -0.82 -3.09 2.64
C TYR A 37 0.00 -4.30 2.23
N LEU A 38 0.48 -4.31 0.98
CA LEU A 38 1.46 -5.30 0.53
C LEU A 38 2.87 -4.86 0.91
N ASP A 39 3.54 -5.60 1.78
CA ASP A 39 4.99 -5.49 1.95
C ASP A 39 5.67 -6.39 0.90
N TYR A 40 6.26 -5.75 -0.09
CA TYR A 40 7.00 -6.41 -1.16
C TYR A 40 8.51 -6.13 -1.10
N SER A 41 9.01 -5.64 0.06
CA SER A 41 10.42 -5.27 0.23
C SER A 41 11.40 -6.43 0.04
N ALA A 42 10.94 -7.66 0.26
CA ALA A 42 11.72 -8.88 0.08
C ALA A 42 11.51 -9.58 -1.28
N LEU A 43 10.68 -9.03 -2.17
CA LEU A 43 10.42 -9.65 -3.46
C LEU A 43 11.64 -9.48 -4.39
N PRO A 44 12.21 -10.56 -4.93
CA PRO A 44 13.31 -10.44 -5.89
C PRO A 44 12.80 -9.77 -7.16
N LEU A 45 13.61 -8.89 -7.76
CA LEU A 45 13.28 -8.42 -9.11
C LEU A 45 13.42 -9.60 -10.07
N PHE A 46 12.46 -9.71 -10.97
CA PHE A 46 12.44 -10.73 -12.01
C PHE A 46 13.51 -10.42 -13.06
N SER A 47 14.39 -11.40 -13.34
CA SER A 47 15.41 -11.32 -14.40
C SER A 47 16.27 -10.05 -14.35
N GLN A 48 17.15 -9.96 -13.34
CA GLN A 48 18.11 -8.85 -13.17
C GLN A 48 19.42 -9.01 -13.96
N ASP A 49 19.48 -10.04 -14.81
CA ASP A 49 20.58 -10.32 -15.73
C ASP A 49 20.75 -9.25 -16.83
#